data_AF-A0A2V8QL10-F1
#
_entry.id   AF-A0A2V8QL10-F1
#
_cell.length_a   1.000
_cell.length_b   1.000
_cell.length_c   1.000
_cell.angle_alpha   90.00
_cell.angle_beta   90.00
_cell.angle_gamma   90.00
#
_symmetry.space_group_name_H-M   'P 1'
#
loop_
_entity.id
_entity.type
_entity.pdbx_description
1 polymer ?
#
loop_
_entity_poly.entity_id
_entity_poly.type
_entity_poly.pdbx_seq_one_letter_code
_entity_poly.pdbx_strand_id
1 'polypeptide(L)' 'LERKNANLVGGDINGGVQDIRQLFTRPTLRLYSTSTKGLYICSSSTPPGGGVHGLCGYFAAQRVLRSDLL' A
#
# COMPACT_ATOMS: atom_id res chain seq x y z
N LEU A 1 -1.60 -23.38 1.76
CA LEU A 1 -2.35 -22.11 1.66
C LEU A 1 -2.13 -21.44 0.31
N GLU A 2 -0.90 -21.47 -0.22
CA GLU A 2 -0.54 -20.96 -1.56
C GLU A 2 -1.40 -21.47 -2.71
N ARG A 3 -1.77 -22.77 -2.74
CA ARG A 3 -2.71 -23.30 -3.75
C ARG A 3 -4.10 -22.63 -3.77
N LYS A 4 -4.47 -21.89 -2.71
CA LYS A 4 -5.74 -21.18 -2.58
C LYS A 4 -5.61 -19.67 -2.78
N ASN A 5 -4.40 -19.11 -2.69
CA ASN A 5 -4.15 -17.69 -2.82
C ASN A 5 -2.75 -17.46 -3.39
N ALA A 6 -2.69 -16.94 -4.61
CA ALA A 6 -1.46 -16.68 -5.33
C ALA A 6 -0.54 -15.67 -4.61
N ASN A 7 -1.09 -14.75 -3.81
CA ASN A 7 -0.29 -13.79 -3.04
C ASN A 7 0.64 -14.47 -2.03
N LEU A 8 0.30 -15.69 -1.61
CA LEU A 8 1.08 -16.43 -0.63
C LEU A 8 2.27 -17.16 -1.26
N VAL A 9 2.30 -17.33 -2.59
CA VAL A 9 3.41 -18.00 -3.27
C VAL A 9 4.66 -17.13 -3.17
N GLY A 10 5.58 -17.49 -2.27
CA GLY A 10 6.79 -16.69 -2.00
C GLY A 10 6.50 -15.30 -1.43
N GLY A 11 5.29 -15.07 -0.90
CA GLY A 11 4.84 -13.81 -0.36
C GLY A 11 3.90 -14.01 0.82
N ASP A 12 3.10 -12.99 1.13
CA ASP A 12 2.16 -13.04 2.24
C ASP A 12 0.82 -12.35 1.93
N ILE A 13 -0.03 -12.30 2.95
CA ILE A 13 -1.36 -11.69 2.89
C ILE A 13 -1.34 -10.19 2.56
N ASN A 14 -0.21 -9.51 2.71
CA ASN A 14 -0.02 -8.09 2.38
C ASN A 14 0.26 -7.89 0.88
N GLY A 15 0.31 -8.97 0.07
CA GLY A 15 0.43 -8.90 -1.39
C GLY A 15 1.88 -8.90 -1.88
N GLY A 16 2.75 -9.70 -1.26
CA GLY A 16 4.13 -9.92 -1.70
C GLY A 16 5.05 -10.31 -0.54
N VAL A 17 6.36 -10.38 -0.77
CA VAL A 17 7.32 -10.63 0.32
C VAL A 17 7.49 -9.37 1.18
N GLN A 18 7.67 -9.56 2.48
CA GLN A 18 8.00 -8.49 3.44
C GLN A 18 9.51 -8.55 3.75
N ASP A 19 10.32 -8.25 2.73
CA ASP A 19 11.76 -8.06 2.90
C ASP A 19 12.14 -6.60 2.66
N ILE A 20 13.39 -6.27 3.02
CA ILE A 20 13.92 -4.92 2.87
C ILE A 20 13.92 -4.47 1.40
N ARG A 21 14.21 -5.38 0.46
CA ARG A 21 14.26 -5.04 -0.97
C ARG A 21 12.89 -4.60 -1.46
N GLN A 22 11.87 -5.40 -1.17
CA GLN A 22 10.51 -5.14 -1.58
C GLN A 22 9.91 -3.94 -0.83
N LEU A 23 10.30 -3.70 0.42
CA LEU A 23 9.92 -2.48 1.14
C LEU A 23 10.37 -1.21 0.40
N PHE A 24 11.58 -1.22 -0.17
CA PHE A 24 12.12 -0.08 -0.92
C PHE A 24 11.64 -0.02 -2.38
N THR A 25 11.30 -1.15 -3.01
CA THR A 25 10.91 -1.17 -4.43
C THR A 25 9.39 -1.13 -4.67
N ARG A 26 8.56 -1.45 -3.68
CA ARG A 26 7.08 -1.38 -3.78
C ARG A 26 6.48 0.01 -3.93
N PRO A 27 6.99 1.07 -3.26
CA PRO A 27 6.37 2.38 -3.35
C PRO A 27 6.29 2.85 -4.81
N THR A 28 5.09 3.14 -5.28
CA THR A 28 4.89 3.69 -6.63
C THR A 28 5.11 5.20 -6.61
N LEU A 29 5.37 5.80 -7.78
CA LEU A 29 5.49 7.25 -7.94
C LEU A 29 4.27 8.04 -7.41
N ARG A 30 3.10 7.39 -7.34
CA ARG A 30 1.85 8.01 -6.90
C ARG A 30 1.46 7.67 -5.46
N LEU A 31 2.20 6.77 -4.80
CA LEU A 31 1.92 6.32 -3.43
C LEU A 31 0.43 5.98 -3.24
N TYR A 32 -0.26 6.69 -2.35
CA TYR A 32 -1.66 6.49 -1.98
C TYR A 32 -2.68 7.05 -3.00
N SER A 33 -2.23 7.61 -4.13
CA SER A 33 -3.11 8.17 -5.17
C SER A 33 -3.16 7.28 -6.41
N THR A 34 -4.28 7.33 -7.13
CA THR A 34 -4.47 6.61 -8.39
C THR A 34 -4.36 7.56 -9.61
N SER A 35 -4.55 7.04 -10.83
CA SER A 35 -4.69 7.89 -12.03
C SER A 35 -5.92 8.77 -12.01
N THR A 36 -6.96 8.34 -11.30
CA THR A 36 -8.23 9.05 -11.22
C THR A 36 -8.15 10.09 -10.11
N LYS A 37 -8.44 11.36 -10.45
CA LYS A 37 -8.48 12.44 -9.47
C LYS A 37 -9.53 12.16 -8.39
N GLY A 38 -9.20 12.43 -7.14
CA GLY A 38 -10.10 12.17 -6.00
C GLY A 38 -10.17 10.71 -5.56
N LEU A 39 -9.46 9.79 -6.22
CA LEU A 39 -9.44 8.37 -5.86
C LEU A 39 -8.09 7.97 -5.24
N TYR A 40 -8.16 7.50 -4.00
CA TYR A 40 -7.02 7.14 -3.17
C TYR A 40 -7.14 5.71 -2.66
N ILE A 41 -6.00 5.13 -2.30
CA ILE A 41 -5.90 3.76 -1.80
C ILE A 41 -5.22 3.75 -0.44
N CYS A 42 -5.76 2.96 0.49
CA CYS A 42 -5.13 2.60 1.75
C CYS A 42 -5.35 1.11 1.99
N SER A 43 -4.26 0.37 2.14
CA SER A 43 -4.30 -1.08 2.36
C SER A 43 -3.00 -1.53 3.03
N SER A 44 -2.97 -2.72 3.59
CA SER A 44 -1.71 -3.36 4.01
C SER A 44 -0.73 -3.55 2.84
N SER A 45 -1.23 -3.50 1.60
CA SER A 45 -0.40 -3.55 0.41
C SER A 45 0.28 -2.22 0.05
N THR A 46 -0.11 -1.11 0.66
CA THR A 46 0.51 0.22 0.49
C THR A 46 1.61 0.44 1.53
N PRO A 47 2.58 1.34 1.30
CA PRO A 47 3.59 1.67 2.32
C PRO A 47 2.93 2.05 3.66
N PRO A 48 3.56 1.79 4.82
CA PRO A 48 4.84 1.12 5.03
C PRO A 48 4.79 -0.42 4.95
N GLY A 49 3.64 -1.02 4.63
CA GLY A 49 3.43 -2.47 4.63
C GLY A 49 2.34 -2.88 5.62
N GLY A 50 2.30 -4.19 5.91
CA GLY A 50 1.30 -4.77 6.82
C GLY A 50 1.54 -4.42 8.29
N GLY A 51 0.45 -4.33 9.06
CA GLY A 51 0.49 -4.09 10.51
C GLY A 51 -0.76 -3.39 11.04
N VAL A 52 -0.95 -3.43 12.35
CA VAL A 52 -2.10 -2.79 13.04
C VAL A 52 -1.84 -1.33 13.45
N HIS A 53 -0.81 -0.70 12.87
CA HIS A 53 -0.38 0.64 13.23
C HIS A 53 -1.21 1.78 12.61
N GLY A 54 -2.09 1.50 11.64
CA GLY A 54 -2.97 2.50 11.01
C GLY A 54 -2.30 3.51 10.06
N LEU A 55 -0.96 3.53 9.99
CA LEU A 55 -0.19 4.47 9.16
C LEU A 55 -0.60 4.59 7.68
N CYS A 56 -0.98 3.51 7.00
CA CYS A 56 -1.38 3.61 5.59
C CYS A 56 -2.63 4.48 5.38
N GLY A 57 -3.60 4.39 6.30
CA GLY A 57 -4.78 5.26 6.32
C GLY A 57 -4.40 6.71 6.62
N TYR A 58 -3.51 6.92 7.60
CA TYR A 58 -3.01 8.25 7.95
C TYR A 58 -2.33 8.95 6.76
N PHE A 59 -1.44 8.26 6.06
CA PHE A 59 -0.75 8.82 4.91
C PHE A 59 -1.66 9.00 3.67
N ALA A 60 -2.63 8.10 3.47
CA ALA A 60 -3.65 8.30 2.44
C ALA A 60 -4.48 9.55 2.70
N ALA A 61 -4.93 9.76 3.95
CA ALA A 61 -5.64 10.97 4.35
C ALA A 61 -4.81 12.24 4.13
N GLN A 62 -3.53 12.24 4.52
CA GLN A 62 -2.62 13.35 4.20
C GLN A 62 -2.47 13.59 2.69
N ARG A 63 -2.49 12.52 1.88
CA ARG A 63 -2.44 12.67 0.43
C ARG A 63 -3.71 13.34 -0.10
N VAL A 64 -4.90 12.99 0.40
CA VAL A 64 -6.16 13.67 0.05
C VAL A 64 -6.06 15.16 0.36
N LEU A 65 -5.70 15.50 1.60
CA LEU A 65 -5.64 16.90 2.06
C LEU A 65 -4.69 17.76 1.23
N ARG A 66 -3.57 17.20 0.76
CA ARG A 66 -2.60 17.93 -0.08
C ARG A 66 -3.02 18.07 -1.55
N SER A 67 -3.97 17.27 -2.02
CA SER A 67 -4.26 17.16 -3.47
C SER A 67 -5.62 17.73 -3.86
N ASP A 68 -6.60 17.70 -2.93
CA ASP A 68 -7.97 18.12 -3.20
C ASP A 68 -8.43 19.30 -2.31
N LEU A 69 -7.69 19.64 -1.25
CA LEU A 69 -8.00 20.78 -0.38
C LEU A 69 -7.20 22.06 -0.73
N LEU A 70 -6.29 21.98 -1.71
CA LEU A 70 -5.53 23.07 -2.31
C LEU A 70 -5.75 23.04 -3.83
#